data_AF-A0A6B3F9B6-F1
#
_entry.id   AF-A0A6B3F9B6-F1
#
_cell.length_a   1.000
_cell.length_b   1.000
_cell.length_c   1.000
_cell.angle_alpha   90.00
_cell.angle_beta   90.00
_cell.angle_gamma   90.00
#
_symmetry.space_group_name_H-M   'P 1'
#
loop_
_entity.id
_entity.type
_entity.pdbx_description
1 polymer ?
#
loop_
_entity_poly.entity_id
_entity_poly.type
_entity_poly.pdbx_seq_one_letter_code
_entity_poly.pdbx_strand_id
1 'polypeptide(L)'
;AREKGARFTYVKATESTTYRSPVFAKQYDGAAKAGLLRGAYHFALPDRSSGTRQAAFFVRNGGDWRPDGRTLPPALDLETNPYDARHKCYGISKQKMRAWISDFSDETLRLTGRRPMIYTTAHWWNTCTGRSTAFAETHPLWLA
;
A
#
# COMPACT_ATOMS: atom_id res chain seq x y z
N ALA A 1 -20.65 1.74 -10.64
CA ALA A 1 -19.24 1.96 -11.05
C ALA A 1 -18.92 1.22 -12.36
N ARG A 2 -19.09 -0.11 -12.42
CA ARG A 2 -18.83 -0.92 -13.63
C ARG A 2 -19.59 -0.42 -14.86
N GLU A 3 -20.90 -0.17 -14.72
CA GLU A 3 -21.78 0.38 -15.77
C GLU A 3 -21.31 1.76 -16.27
N LYS A 4 -20.65 2.54 -15.41
CA LYS A 4 -20.05 3.84 -15.74
C LYS A 4 -18.61 3.72 -16.28
N GLY A 5 -18.16 2.52 -16.65
CA GLY A 5 -16.87 2.30 -17.31
C GLY A 5 -15.72 1.84 -16.40
N ALA A 6 -15.88 1.84 -15.07
CA ALA A 6 -14.82 1.35 -14.18
C ALA A 6 -14.47 -0.13 -14.49
N ARG A 7 -13.18 -0.48 -14.42
CA ARG A 7 -12.70 -1.86 -14.66
C ARG A 7 -11.98 -2.47 -13.47
N PHE A 8 -11.39 -1.64 -12.64
CA PHE A 8 -10.70 -2.06 -11.44
C PHE A 8 -10.95 -1.09 -10.28
N THR A 9 -10.63 -1.50 -9.06
CA THR A 9 -10.62 -0.65 -7.87
C THR A 9 -9.56 -1.12 -6.86
N TYR A 10 -9.02 -0.19 -6.08
CA TYR A 10 -8.32 -0.51 -4.84
C TYR A 10 -9.19 -0.17 -3.63
N VAL A 11 -9.09 -0.97 -2.57
CA VAL A 11 -9.91 -0.84 -1.36
C VAL A 11 -8.99 -0.80 -0.14
N LYS A 12 -9.21 0.16 0.78
CA LYS A 12 -8.40 0.26 2.00
C LYS A 12 -8.61 -0.96 2.86
N ALA A 13 -7.57 -1.72 3.13
CA ALA A 13 -7.64 -2.87 4.03
C ALA A 13 -7.20 -2.48 5.43
N THR A 14 -6.02 -1.87 5.55
CA THR A 14 -5.38 -1.63 6.84
C THR A 14 -4.64 -0.32 6.88
N GLU A 15 -4.35 0.11 8.10
CA GLU A 15 -3.46 1.22 8.39
C GLU A 15 -2.65 0.90 9.65
N SER A 16 -1.33 1.11 9.60
CA SER A 16 -0.43 0.69 10.67
C SER A 16 -0.63 -0.78 11.07
N THR A 17 -0.38 -1.13 12.33
CA THR A 17 -0.66 -2.47 12.87
C THR A 17 -1.94 -2.53 13.71
N THR A 18 -2.76 -1.47 13.69
CA THR A 18 -3.85 -1.28 14.65
C THR A 18 -5.21 -1.05 14.00
N TYR A 19 -5.25 -0.56 12.75
CA TYR A 19 -6.52 -0.27 12.08
C TYR A 19 -6.80 -1.26 10.95
N ARG A 20 -8.01 -1.82 10.98
CA ARG A 20 -8.62 -2.56 9.87
C ARG A 20 -9.84 -1.78 9.41
N SER A 21 -9.97 -1.59 8.10
CA SER A 21 -11.15 -0.92 7.56
C SER A 21 -12.41 -1.76 7.82
N PRO A 22 -13.40 -1.23 8.56
CA PRO A 22 -14.62 -1.98 8.88
C PRO A 22 -15.49 -2.24 7.65
N VAL A 23 -15.21 -1.54 6.54
CA VAL A 23 -15.96 -1.66 5.28
C VAL A 23 -15.17 -2.43 4.21
N PHE A 24 -13.96 -2.90 4.50
CA PHE A 24 -13.10 -3.57 3.51
C PHE A 24 -13.82 -4.75 2.84
N ALA A 25 -14.33 -5.70 3.63
CA ALA A 25 -14.98 -6.90 3.09
C ALA A 25 -16.18 -6.54 2.19
N LYS A 26 -17.05 -5.64 2.66
CA LYS A 26 -18.20 -5.16 1.88
C LYS A 26 -17.79 -4.54 0.54
N GLN A 27 -16.75 -3.69 0.56
CA GLN A 27 -16.27 -3.01 -0.65
C GLN A 27 -15.52 -3.95 -1.60
N TYR A 28 -14.66 -4.81 -1.06
CA TYR A 28 -13.84 -5.74 -1.83
C TYR A 28 -14.69 -6.83 -2.50
N ASP A 29 -15.59 -7.46 -1.74
CA ASP A 29 -16.51 -8.47 -2.28
C ASP A 29 -17.57 -7.85 -3.19
N GLY A 30 -18.04 -6.63 -2.85
CA GLY A 30 -18.93 -5.87 -3.71
C GLY A 30 -18.31 -5.55 -5.07
N ALA A 31 -17.02 -5.18 -5.10
CA ALA A 31 -16.28 -4.95 -6.33
C ALA A 31 -16.16 -6.25 -7.17
N ALA A 32 -15.84 -7.37 -6.52
CA ALA A 32 -15.77 -8.67 -7.17
C ALA A 32 -17.13 -9.08 -7.78
N LYS A 33 -18.24 -8.92 -7.02
CA LYS A 33 -19.61 -9.19 -7.49
C LYS A 33 -20.01 -8.30 -8.66
N ALA A 34 -19.57 -7.05 -8.67
CA ALA A 34 -19.77 -6.12 -9.79
C ALA A 34 -18.86 -6.39 -11.00
N GLY A 35 -18.04 -7.45 -10.96
CA GLY A 35 -17.15 -7.87 -12.03
C GLY A 35 -15.89 -7.00 -12.18
N LEU A 36 -15.53 -6.19 -11.19
CA LEU A 36 -14.29 -5.39 -11.20
C LEU A 36 -13.09 -6.23 -10.78
N LEU A 37 -11.93 -5.95 -11.40
CA LEU A 37 -10.65 -6.33 -10.78
C LEU A 37 -10.50 -5.54 -9.47
N ARG A 38 -9.92 -6.17 -8.46
CA ARG A 38 -9.84 -5.57 -7.13
C ARG A 38 -8.50 -5.82 -6.48
N GLY A 39 -7.94 -4.77 -5.90
CA GLY A 39 -6.75 -4.80 -5.07
C GLY A 39 -7.04 -4.22 -3.70
N ALA A 40 -6.17 -4.50 -2.76
CA ALA A 40 -6.20 -3.93 -1.43
C ALA A 40 -5.03 -2.97 -1.25
N TYR A 41 -5.19 -1.93 -0.43
CA TYR A 41 -4.09 -1.05 -0.08
C TYR A 41 -3.91 -0.89 1.43
N HIS A 42 -2.67 -0.60 1.82
CA HIS A 42 -2.24 -0.34 3.18
C HIS A 42 -1.76 1.09 3.34
N PHE A 43 -2.34 1.85 4.27
CA PHE A 43 -1.84 3.17 4.63
C PHE A 43 -0.67 3.04 5.63
N ALA A 44 0.51 3.47 5.20
CA ALA A 44 1.73 3.31 5.99
C ALA A 44 1.83 4.32 7.13
N LEU A 45 2.25 3.86 8.32
CA LEU A 45 2.75 4.72 9.40
C LEU A 45 4.19 4.30 9.80
N PRO A 46 5.22 4.74 9.04
CA PRO A 46 6.60 4.30 9.24
C PRO A 46 7.22 4.59 10.61
N ASP A 47 6.65 5.51 11.38
CA ASP A 47 7.05 5.87 12.75
C ASP A 47 6.50 4.92 13.82
N ARG A 48 5.53 4.06 13.49
CA ARG A 48 4.80 3.24 14.48
C ARG A 48 5.30 1.81 14.60
N SER A 49 5.86 1.25 13.54
CA SER A 49 6.44 -0.10 13.53
C SER A 49 7.26 -0.33 12.26
N SER A 50 8.02 -1.43 12.20
CA SER A 50 8.79 -1.79 10.99
C SER A 50 7.91 -2.10 9.78
N GLY A 51 8.49 -1.96 8.58
CA GLY A 51 7.82 -2.28 7.32
C GLY A 51 7.33 -3.74 7.30
N THR A 52 8.16 -4.67 7.77
CA THR A 52 7.80 -6.09 7.92
C THR A 52 6.54 -6.29 8.76
N ARG A 53 6.42 -5.59 9.91
CA ARG A 53 5.25 -5.74 10.79
C ARG A 53 3.98 -5.22 10.13
N GLN A 54 4.06 -4.10 9.42
CA GLN A 54 2.93 -3.53 8.69
C GLN A 54 2.55 -4.37 7.47
N ALA A 55 3.51 -4.91 6.73
CA ALA A 55 3.25 -5.82 5.62
C ALA A 55 2.57 -7.11 6.09
N ALA A 56 3.09 -7.75 7.15
CA ALA A 56 2.46 -8.94 7.71
C ALA A 56 1.05 -8.66 8.25
N PHE A 57 0.82 -7.49 8.85
CA PHE A 57 -0.50 -7.07 9.27
C PHE A 57 -1.43 -6.84 8.08
N PHE A 58 -0.96 -6.17 7.03
CA PHE A 58 -1.71 -5.93 5.81
C PHE A 58 -2.12 -7.23 5.12
N VAL A 59 -1.16 -8.12 4.83
CA VAL A 59 -1.44 -9.38 4.13
C VAL A 59 -2.43 -10.25 4.89
N ARG A 60 -2.28 -10.38 6.23
CA ARG A 60 -3.22 -11.14 7.07
C ARG A 60 -4.64 -10.57 7.08
N ASN A 61 -4.81 -9.28 6.79
CA ASN A 61 -6.09 -8.57 6.96
C ASN A 61 -6.65 -7.99 5.65
N GLY A 62 -6.31 -8.60 4.51
CA GLY A 62 -6.93 -8.28 3.21
C GLY A 62 -5.93 -7.94 2.09
N GLY A 63 -4.65 -7.81 2.41
CA GLY A 63 -3.58 -7.60 1.44
C GLY A 63 -3.03 -8.88 0.80
N ASP A 64 -3.70 -10.02 0.95
CA ASP A 64 -3.28 -11.24 0.26
C ASP A 64 -3.46 -11.09 -1.26
N TRP A 65 -2.73 -11.91 -2.01
CA TRP A 65 -2.84 -11.95 -3.46
C TRP A 65 -3.08 -13.38 -3.91
N ARG A 66 -3.92 -13.54 -4.94
CA ARG A 66 -4.23 -14.83 -5.54
C ARG A 66 -4.10 -14.76 -7.06
N PRO A 67 -3.55 -15.78 -7.73
CA PRO A 67 -3.47 -15.88 -9.19
C PRO A 67 -4.83 -16.22 -9.83
N ASP A 68 -5.90 -15.52 -9.44
CA ASP A 68 -7.29 -15.84 -9.83
C ASP A 68 -7.79 -15.04 -11.04
N GLY A 69 -6.91 -14.29 -11.69
CA GLY A 69 -7.25 -13.38 -12.79
C GLY A 69 -8.14 -12.19 -12.39
N ARG A 70 -8.38 -11.99 -11.08
CA ARG A 70 -9.27 -10.95 -10.53
C ARG A 70 -8.57 -10.06 -9.51
N THR A 71 -7.47 -10.54 -8.92
CA THR A 71 -6.73 -9.88 -7.85
C THR A 71 -5.58 -9.04 -8.38
N LEU A 72 -5.68 -7.73 -8.18
CA LEU A 72 -4.57 -6.81 -8.45
C LEU A 72 -3.47 -7.01 -7.38
N PRO A 73 -2.21 -6.68 -7.69
CA PRO A 73 -1.14 -6.71 -6.68
C PRO A 73 -1.50 -5.93 -5.41
N PRO A 74 -0.92 -6.26 -4.25
CA PRO A 74 -1.10 -5.45 -3.05
C PRO A 74 -0.57 -4.02 -3.29
N ALA A 75 -1.15 -3.00 -2.67
CA ALA A 75 -0.64 -1.62 -2.78
C ALA A 75 -0.19 -1.05 -1.43
N LEU A 76 0.94 -0.34 -1.46
CA LEU A 76 1.50 0.41 -0.34
C LEU A 76 1.23 1.90 -0.58
N ASP A 77 0.43 2.50 0.29
CA ASP A 77 0.09 3.92 0.27
C ASP A 77 1.07 4.69 1.17
N LEU A 78 1.89 5.52 0.52
CA LEU A 78 2.91 6.38 1.13
C LEU A 78 2.59 7.84 0.84
N GLU A 79 2.06 8.53 1.84
CA GLU A 79 1.66 9.92 1.70
C GLU A 79 1.95 10.75 2.95
N THR A 80 1.49 12.00 2.97
CA THR A 80 1.86 12.94 4.04
C THR A 80 1.29 12.45 5.35
N ASN A 81 2.10 12.47 6.41
CA ASN A 81 1.63 12.13 7.74
C ASN A 81 0.41 12.97 8.14
N PRO A 82 -0.80 12.38 8.27
CA PRO A 82 -2.00 13.14 8.61
C PRO A 82 -2.11 13.41 10.11
N TYR A 83 -1.25 12.77 10.92
CA TYR A 83 -1.26 12.84 12.38
C TYR A 83 -0.30 13.89 12.94
N ASP A 84 0.63 14.40 12.12
CA ASP A 84 1.54 15.46 12.52
C ASP A 84 1.99 16.28 11.29
N ALA A 85 1.40 17.46 11.13
CA ALA A 85 1.70 18.37 10.04
C ALA A 85 3.14 18.91 10.03
N ARG A 86 3.84 18.90 11.19
CA ARG A 86 5.25 19.32 11.29
C ARG A 86 6.18 18.21 10.81
N HIS A 87 5.76 16.96 10.93
CA HIS A 87 6.53 15.78 10.55
C HIS A 87 5.89 15.04 9.38
N LYS A 88 5.84 15.71 8.21
CA LYS A 88 5.28 15.16 6.96
C LYS A 88 5.86 13.81 6.54
N CYS A 89 7.13 13.57 6.87
CA CYS A 89 7.85 12.31 6.64
C CYS A 89 7.91 11.43 7.90
N TYR A 90 6.91 11.52 8.78
CA TYR A 90 6.77 10.70 9.99
C TYR A 90 7.93 10.85 10.98
N GLY A 91 8.70 11.94 10.90
CA GLY A 91 9.83 12.20 11.81
C GLY A 91 11.02 11.26 11.63
N ILE A 92 11.06 10.47 10.55
CA ILE A 92 12.16 9.55 10.26
C ILE A 92 13.06 10.09 9.14
N SER A 93 14.34 9.67 9.15
CA SER A 93 15.29 10.08 8.11
C SER A 93 14.95 9.44 6.76
N LYS A 94 15.39 10.06 5.66
CA LYS A 94 15.23 9.51 4.30
C LYS A 94 15.80 8.10 4.16
N GLN A 95 16.92 7.81 4.82
CA GLN A 95 17.52 6.47 4.84
C GLN A 95 16.61 5.46 5.55
N LYS A 96 16.09 5.81 6.74
CA LYS A 96 15.14 4.97 7.46
C LYS A 96 13.85 4.76 6.66
N MET A 97 13.36 5.78 5.97
CA MET A 97 12.19 5.68 5.09
C MET A 97 12.42 4.66 3.98
N ARG A 98 13.54 4.75 3.25
CA ARG A 98 13.88 3.77 2.20
C ARG A 98 14.01 2.35 2.75
N ALA A 99 14.69 2.17 3.88
CA ALA A 99 14.81 0.87 4.52
C ALA A 99 13.43 0.30 4.91
N TRP A 100 12.56 1.13 5.48
CA TRP A 100 11.20 0.74 5.84
C TRP A 100 10.37 0.30 4.62
N ILE A 101 10.48 1.01 3.49
CA ILE A 101 9.81 0.66 2.24
C ILE A 101 10.33 -0.69 1.71
N SER A 102 11.64 -0.93 1.77
CA SER A 102 12.23 -2.23 1.41
C SER A 102 11.70 -3.35 2.28
N ASP A 103 11.71 -3.17 3.61
CA ASP A 103 11.23 -4.18 4.58
C ASP A 103 9.76 -4.55 4.33
N PHE A 104 8.90 -3.56 4.08
CA PHE A 104 7.49 -3.79 3.75
C PHE A 104 7.36 -4.56 2.43
N SER A 105 8.14 -4.15 1.42
CA SER A 105 8.08 -4.71 0.07
C SER A 105 8.55 -6.16 0.02
N ASP A 106 9.64 -6.47 0.70
CA ASP A 106 10.23 -7.81 0.73
C ASP A 106 9.35 -8.77 1.53
N GLU A 107 8.75 -8.32 2.63
CA GLU A 107 7.79 -9.13 3.38
C GLU A 107 6.49 -9.37 2.59
N THR A 108 6.00 -8.36 1.87
CA THR A 108 4.85 -8.53 0.97
C THR A 108 5.17 -9.53 -0.14
N LEU A 109 6.35 -9.44 -0.75
CA LEU A 109 6.81 -10.41 -1.75
C LEU A 109 6.90 -11.82 -1.17
N ARG A 110 7.49 -11.97 0.03
CA ARG A 110 7.61 -13.26 0.72
C ARG A 110 6.25 -13.90 0.99
N LEU A 111 5.26 -13.11 1.40
CA LEU A 111 3.95 -13.61 1.80
C LEU A 111 2.98 -13.82 0.61
N THR A 112 3.14 -13.08 -0.48
CA THR A 112 2.16 -13.04 -1.57
C THR A 112 2.71 -13.46 -2.94
N GLY A 113 4.03 -13.56 -3.07
CA GLY A 113 4.71 -13.74 -4.35
C GLY A 113 4.65 -12.49 -5.26
N ARG A 114 4.26 -11.33 -4.73
CA ARG A 114 4.19 -10.05 -5.46
C ARG A 114 4.81 -8.92 -4.65
N ARG A 115 5.63 -8.08 -5.30
CA ARG A 115 5.99 -6.77 -4.75
C ARG A 115 4.76 -5.87 -4.78
N PRO A 116 4.58 -4.98 -3.79
CA PRO A 116 3.45 -4.10 -3.79
C PRO A 116 3.59 -3.04 -4.89
N MET A 117 2.47 -2.56 -5.42
CA MET A 117 2.43 -1.28 -6.13
C MET A 117 2.63 -0.14 -5.13
N ILE A 118 3.43 0.86 -5.47
CA ILE A 118 3.64 2.03 -4.61
C ILE A 118 2.67 3.13 -5.04
N TYR A 119 1.80 3.55 -4.14
CA TYR A 119 1.04 4.78 -4.27
C TYR A 119 1.75 5.93 -3.54
N THR A 120 1.92 7.06 -4.22
CA THR A 120 2.55 8.26 -3.65
C THR A 120 2.28 9.48 -4.52
N THR A 121 2.56 10.68 -4.00
CA THR A 121 2.78 11.89 -4.83
C THR A 121 4.26 12.05 -5.17
N ALA A 122 4.57 12.74 -6.27
CA ALA A 122 5.96 13.09 -6.62
C ALA A 122 6.62 13.96 -5.53
N HIS A 123 5.87 14.89 -4.93
CA HIS A 123 6.36 15.78 -3.88
C HIS A 123 6.76 15.00 -2.62
N TRP A 124 5.89 14.11 -2.13
CA TRP A 124 6.17 13.29 -0.95
C TRP A 124 7.37 12.38 -1.21
N TRP A 125 7.41 11.70 -2.36
CA TRP A 125 8.51 10.81 -2.71
C TRP A 125 9.86 11.53 -2.71
N ASN A 126 9.94 12.68 -3.39
CA ASN A 126 11.17 13.47 -3.45
C ASN A 126 11.62 13.93 -2.07
N THR A 127 10.67 14.41 -1.25
CA THR A 127 10.93 14.99 0.07
C THR A 127 11.35 13.91 1.08
N CYS A 128 10.59 12.81 1.16
CA CYS A 128 10.72 11.83 2.24
C CYS A 128 11.66 10.66 1.93
N THR A 129 11.95 10.39 0.65
CA THR A 129 12.90 9.33 0.26
C THR A 129 14.23 9.87 -0.25
N GLY A 130 14.29 11.17 -0.58
CA GLY A 130 15.45 11.79 -1.22
C GLY A 130 15.55 11.47 -2.71
N ARG A 131 14.43 11.45 -3.42
CA ARG A 131 14.36 11.14 -4.87
C ARG A 131 14.93 9.74 -5.18
N SER A 132 14.64 8.77 -4.31
CA SER A 132 15.18 7.41 -4.45
C SER A 132 14.75 6.77 -5.77
N THR A 133 15.69 6.11 -6.46
CA THR A 133 15.43 5.28 -7.64
C THR A 133 15.42 3.79 -7.32
N ALA A 134 15.67 3.40 -6.06
CA ALA A 134 15.86 2.01 -5.63
C ALA A 134 14.69 1.05 -5.93
N PHE A 135 13.50 1.57 -6.22
CA PHE A 135 12.27 0.80 -6.42
C PHE A 135 11.78 0.84 -7.89
N ALA A 136 12.46 1.59 -8.77
CA ALA A 136 11.98 1.88 -10.11
C ALA A 136 11.85 0.65 -11.02
N GLU A 137 12.73 -0.33 -10.85
CA GLU A 137 12.75 -1.56 -11.68
C GLU A 137 11.82 -2.67 -11.14
N THR A 138 11.41 -2.58 -9.88
CA THR A 138 10.78 -3.71 -9.17
C THR A 138 9.37 -3.43 -8.66
N HIS A 139 8.91 -2.18 -8.66
CA HIS A 139 7.59 -1.79 -8.18
C HIS A 139 6.81 -1.05 -9.26
N PRO A 140 5.56 -1.46 -9.54
CA PRO A 140 4.62 -0.60 -10.25
C PRO A 140 4.37 0.70 -9.46
N LEU A 141 4.19 1.81 -10.18
CA LEU A 141 3.91 3.12 -9.59
C LEU A 141 2.45 3.52 -9.84
N TRP A 142 1.74 3.86 -8.76
CA TRP A 142 0.46 4.57 -8.78
C TRP A 142 0.70 6.01 -8.33
N LEU A 143 0.83 6.92 -9.29
CA LEU A 143 1.05 8.33 -9.02
C LEU A 143 -0.29 9.04 -8.77
N ALA A 144 -0.37 9.81 -7.69
CA ALA A 144 -1.47 10.72 -7.39
C ALA A 144 -1.26 12.11 -8.01
#